data_AF-A0A820F4Z0-F1
#
_entry.id   AF-A0A820F4Z0-F1
#
_cell.length_a   1.000
_cell.length_b   1.000
_cell.length_c   1.000
_cell.angle_alpha   90.00
_cell.angle_beta   90.00
_cell.angle_gamma   90.00
#
_symmetry.space_group_name_H-M   'P 1'
#
loop_
_entity.id
_entity.type
_entity.pdbx_description
1 polymer ?
#
loop_
_entity_poly.entity_id
_entity_poly.type
_entity_poly.pdbx_seq_one_letter_code
_entity_poly.pdbx_strand_id
1 'polypeptide(L)'
;SLSIEDIKNNLPVSAINKITQVKLGQVTEDDEEEIEFFINLCSHIEYLEVECMSDTDVPLLMKFIMNQRTRIPNLCCLCFINPMADDNMVRSLAEAIVFDIVIDNYTIQRSGNKISVHWKL
;
A
#
# COMPACT_ATOMS: atom_id res chain seq x y z
N SER A 1 -25.98 0.54 3.58
CA SER A 1 -24.52 0.71 3.40
C SER A 1 -24.31 2.04 2.69
N LEU A 2 -23.42 2.91 3.17
CA LEU A 2 -23.05 4.13 2.45
C LEU A 2 -22.12 3.76 1.30
N SER A 3 -22.32 4.31 0.10
CA SER A 3 -21.41 4.10 -1.01
C SER A 3 -20.13 4.93 -0.84
N ILE A 4 -19.03 4.52 -1.50
CA ILE A 4 -17.78 5.31 -1.52
C ILE A 4 -18.03 6.72 -2.07
N GLU A 5 -18.93 6.87 -3.05
CA GLU A 5 -19.32 8.16 -3.60
C GLU A 5 -20.02 9.05 -2.57
N ASP A 6 -20.93 8.48 -1.76
CA ASP A 6 -21.60 9.21 -0.68
C ASP A 6 -20.58 9.70 0.37
N ILE A 7 -19.54 8.91 0.62
CA ILE A 7 -18.49 9.25 1.58
C ILE A 7 -17.56 10.34 0.99
N LYS A 8 -17.14 10.20 -0.27
CA LYS A 8 -16.31 11.20 -0.99
C LYS A 8 -16.99 12.56 -1.04
N ASN A 9 -18.31 12.61 -1.22
CA ASN A 9 -19.08 13.85 -1.32
C ASN A 9 -19.34 14.54 0.02
N ASN A 10 -19.32 13.80 1.14
CA ASN A 10 -19.73 14.32 2.45
C ASN A 10 -18.61 14.42 3.49
N LEU A 11 -17.45 13.77 3.28
CA LEU A 11 -16.29 13.98 4.13
C LEU A 11 -15.52 15.21 3.64
N PRO A 12 -15.44 16.30 4.43
CA PRO A 12 -14.37 17.25 4.20
C PRO A 12 -13.08 16.45 4.36
N VAL A 13 -12.31 16.32 3.28
CA VAL A 13 -10.97 15.71 3.27
C VAL A 13 -10.13 16.58 4.21
N SER A 14 -10.20 16.25 5.48
CA SER A 14 -9.69 17.07 6.55
C SER A 14 -8.18 16.87 6.52
N ALA A 15 -7.45 17.94 6.21
CA ALA A 15 -6.00 18.04 6.38
C ALA A 15 -5.54 17.79 7.84
N ILE A 16 -6.46 17.47 8.76
CA ILE A 16 -6.27 17.22 10.19
C ILE A 16 -6.46 15.72 10.53
N ASN A 17 -6.71 14.85 9.55
CA ASN A 17 -6.66 13.40 9.73
C ASN A 17 -5.29 13.02 10.33
N LYS A 18 -5.26 12.31 11.48
CA LYS A 18 -4.04 11.78 12.14
C LYS A 18 -3.92 10.26 12.01
N ILE A 19 -4.55 9.67 11.00
CA ILE A 19 -4.52 8.24 10.76
C ILE A 19 -3.16 7.90 10.16
N THR A 20 -2.29 7.32 10.97
CA THR A 20 -0.95 6.89 10.55
C THR A 20 -0.88 5.42 10.16
N GLN A 21 -1.90 4.63 10.52
CA GLN A 21 -1.96 3.20 10.23
C GLN A 21 -3.28 2.88 9.50
N VAL A 22 -3.17 2.31 8.31
CA VAL A 22 -4.31 1.86 7.51
C VAL A 22 -4.14 0.38 7.19
N LYS A 23 -5.23 -0.37 7.32
CA LYS A 23 -5.29 -1.80 7.01
C LYS A 23 -6.45 -2.02 6.05
N LEU A 24 -6.15 -2.52 4.87
CA LEU A 24 -7.11 -2.87 3.83
C LEU A 24 -7.22 -4.39 3.80
N GLY A 25 -8.43 -4.90 4.02
CA GLY A 25 -8.72 -6.32 3.86
C GLY A 25 -8.93 -6.66 2.39
N GLN A 26 -8.69 -7.93 2.03
CA GLN A 26 -8.83 -8.53 0.68
C GLN A 26 -8.96 -7.53 -0.48
N VAL A 27 -7.82 -7.13 -1.03
CA VAL A 27 -7.68 -6.18 -2.14
C VAL A 27 -7.03 -6.89 -3.32
N THR A 28 -7.54 -6.67 -4.52
CA THR A 28 -6.94 -7.11 -5.79
C THR A 28 -6.36 -5.94 -6.56
N GLU A 29 -5.71 -6.21 -7.71
CA GLU A 29 -5.28 -5.17 -8.64
C GLU A 29 -6.42 -4.29 -9.17
N ASP A 30 -7.67 -4.75 -9.16
CA ASP A 30 -8.82 -3.99 -9.68
C ASP A 30 -9.36 -2.95 -8.68
N ASP A 31 -8.92 -3.01 -7.42
CA ASP A 31 -9.40 -2.16 -6.33
C ASP A 31 -8.61 -0.84 -6.18
N GLU A 32 -7.92 -0.40 -7.24
CA GLU A 32 -7.11 0.84 -7.24
C GLU A 32 -7.90 2.06 -6.74
N GLU A 33 -9.17 2.19 -7.12
CA GLU A 33 -10.01 3.32 -6.70
C GLU A 33 -10.29 3.36 -5.19
N GLU A 34 -10.39 2.20 -4.55
CA GLU A 34 -10.58 2.07 -3.11
C GLU A 34 -9.28 2.42 -2.38
N ILE A 35 -8.15 1.90 -2.86
CA ILE A 35 -6.83 2.24 -2.30
C ILE A 35 -6.58 3.75 -2.45
N GLU A 36 -6.85 4.33 -3.62
CA GLU A 36 -6.68 5.77 -3.86
C GLU A 36 -7.57 6.60 -2.92
N PHE A 37 -8.80 6.14 -2.68
CA PHE A 37 -9.70 6.79 -1.73
C PHE A 37 -9.09 6.85 -0.32
N PHE A 38 -8.53 5.75 0.19
CA PHE A 38 -7.90 5.74 1.51
C PHE A 38 -6.62 6.56 1.57
N ILE A 39 -5.81 6.54 0.50
CA ILE A 39 -4.61 7.39 0.37
C ILE A 39 -5.00 8.87 0.44
N ASN A 40 -6.05 9.27 -0.27
CA ASN A 40 -6.54 10.66 -0.27
C ASN A 40 -7.17 11.05 1.07
N LEU A 41 -7.88 10.13 1.71
CA LEU A 41 -8.50 10.37 3.00
C LEU A 41 -7.45 10.51 4.12
N CYS A 42 -6.36 9.73 4.04
CA CYS A 42 -5.34 9.59 5.07
C CYS A 42 -3.96 10.03 4.57
N SER A 43 -3.75 11.33 4.39
CA SER A 43 -2.47 11.88 3.91
C SER A 43 -1.27 11.68 4.87
N HIS A 44 -1.52 11.31 6.13
CA HIS A 44 -0.49 11.07 7.14
C HIS A 44 -0.18 9.57 7.36
N ILE A 45 -0.56 8.69 6.43
CA ILE A 45 -0.22 7.27 6.51
C ILE A 45 1.30 7.09 6.65
N GLU A 46 1.70 6.37 7.69
CA GLU A 46 3.07 5.90 7.94
C GLU A 46 3.18 4.39 7.68
N TYR A 47 2.11 3.64 7.98
CA TYR A 47 1.98 2.20 7.81
C TYR A 47 0.73 1.85 7.01
N LEU A 48 0.90 1.16 5.89
CA LEU A 48 -0.19 0.59 5.10
C LEU A 48 -0.06 -0.93 5.06
N GLU A 49 -1.10 -1.65 5.47
CA GLU A 49 -1.19 -3.11 5.34
C GLU A 49 -2.31 -3.45 4.35
N VAL A 50 -2.01 -4.35 3.42
CA VAL A 50 -2.93 -4.80 2.37
C VAL A 50 -2.94 -6.32 2.36
N GLU A 51 -4.13 -6.91 2.46
CA GLU A 51 -4.32 -8.34 2.27
C GLU A 51 -4.54 -8.65 0.78
N CYS A 52 -3.66 -9.45 0.19
CA CYS A 52 -3.72 -9.86 -1.21
C CYS A 52 -4.03 -11.35 -1.31
N MET A 53 -4.82 -11.73 -2.32
CA MET A 53 -5.20 -13.13 -2.55
C MET A 53 -4.42 -13.76 -3.69
N SER A 54 -3.86 -12.98 -4.61
CA SER A 54 -2.98 -13.45 -5.70
C SER A 54 -1.53 -13.03 -5.48
N ASP A 55 -0.59 -13.88 -5.90
CA ASP A 55 0.84 -13.56 -5.92
C ASP A 55 1.16 -12.43 -6.91
N THR A 56 0.34 -12.27 -7.96
CA THR A 56 0.44 -11.20 -8.94
C THR A 56 0.01 -9.83 -8.42
N ASP A 57 -0.88 -9.78 -7.42
CA ASP A 57 -1.41 -8.52 -6.88
C ASP A 57 -0.31 -7.71 -6.18
N VAL A 58 0.57 -8.39 -5.45
CA VAL A 58 1.60 -7.75 -4.61
C VAL A 58 2.51 -6.79 -5.41
N PRO A 59 3.16 -7.21 -6.51
CA PRO A 59 3.99 -6.30 -7.31
C PRO A 59 3.19 -5.19 -8.01
N LEU A 60 1.94 -5.45 -8.42
CA LEU A 60 1.10 -4.47 -9.12
C LEU A 60 0.60 -3.39 -8.16
N LEU A 61 0.09 -3.79 -7.00
CA LEU A 61 -0.31 -2.88 -5.94
C LEU A 61 0.88 -2.10 -5.36
N MET A 62 2.04 -2.74 -5.25
CA MET A 62 3.28 -2.04 -4.92
C MET A 62 3.53 -0.88 -5.90
N LYS A 63 3.50 -1.16 -7.20
CA LYS A 63 3.70 -0.13 -8.23
C LYS A 63 2.66 0.98 -8.12
N PHE A 64 1.39 0.62 -7.99
CA PHE A 64 0.30 1.57 -7.84
C PHE A 64 0.48 2.49 -6.63
N ILE A 65 0.66 1.94 -5.43
CA ILE A 65 0.80 2.70 -4.18
C ILE A 65 2.01 3.64 -4.25
N MET A 66 3.09 3.20 -4.88
CA MET A 66 4.31 3.99 -5.01
C MET A 66 4.20 5.13 -6.01
N ASN A 67 3.38 4.98 -7.06
CA ASN A 67 3.00 6.09 -7.93
C ASN A 67 2.21 7.18 -7.17
N GLN A 68 1.57 6.82 -6.06
CA GLN A 68 0.86 7.75 -5.19
C GLN A 68 1.73 8.32 -4.06
N ARG A 69 3.04 8.03 -4.02
CA ARG A 69 3.91 8.37 -2.87
C ARG A 69 3.92 9.86 -2.49
N THR A 70 3.75 10.75 -3.47
CA THR A 70 3.67 12.20 -3.21
C THR A 70 2.44 12.60 -2.36
N ARG A 71 1.38 11.77 -2.34
CA ARG A 71 0.17 11.96 -1.53
C ARG A 71 0.30 11.38 -0.12
N ILE A 72 1.23 10.44 0.08
CA ILE A 72 1.54 9.77 1.35
C ILE A 72 3.03 9.91 1.67
N PRO A 73 3.53 11.15 1.85
CA PRO A 73 4.96 11.41 2.00
C PRO A 73 5.58 10.76 3.24
N ASN A 74 4.76 10.40 4.23
CA ASN A 74 5.20 9.80 5.48
C ASN A 74 5.21 8.26 5.45
N LEU A 75 4.83 7.62 4.34
CA LEU A 75 4.79 6.16 4.23
C LEU A 75 6.20 5.59 4.41
N CYS A 76 6.44 5.00 5.58
CA CYS A 76 7.70 4.35 5.93
C CYS A 76 7.60 2.82 5.93
N CYS A 77 6.39 2.27 5.91
CA CYS A 77 6.18 0.83 5.86
C CYS A 77 4.93 0.46 5.03
N LEU A 78 5.13 -0.44 4.06
CA LEU A 78 4.06 -1.08 3.29
C LEU A 78 4.14 -2.59 3.52
N CYS A 79 3.05 -3.19 3.97
CA CYS A 79 2.97 -4.60 4.33
C CYS A 79 1.92 -5.30 3.48
N PHE A 80 2.32 -6.34 2.77
CA PHE A 80 1.43 -7.23 2.05
C PHE A 80 1.25 -8.52 2.86
N ILE A 81 0.01 -8.87 3.16
CA ILE A 81 -0.35 -10.18 3.70
C ILE A 81 -0.82 -11.02 2.52
N ASN A 82 -0.12 -12.11 2.20
CA ASN A 82 -0.50 -13.02 1.14
C ASN A 82 -0.33 -14.48 1.62
N PRO A 83 -1.37 -15.33 1.61
CA PRO A 83 -1.27 -16.73 2.03
C PRO A 83 -0.21 -17.55 1.28
N MET A 84 0.12 -17.14 0.06
CA MET A 84 1.10 -17.78 -0.82
C MET A 84 2.48 -17.10 -0.77
N ALA A 85 2.71 -16.17 0.17
CA ALA A 85 3.97 -15.44 0.26
C ALA A 85 5.17 -16.39 0.43
N ASP A 86 6.07 -16.33 -0.55
CA ASP A 86 7.31 -17.08 -0.58
C ASP A 86 8.49 -16.17 -0.92
N ASP A 87 9.69 -16.76 -1.03
CA ASP A 87 10.90 -16.01 -1.33
C ASP A 87 10.97 -15.57 -2.81
N ASN A 88 10.18 -16.19 -3.71
CA ASN A 88 10.08 -15.75 -5.11
C ASN A 88 9.29 -14.45 -5.20
N MET A 89 8.18 -14.33 -4.47
CA MET A 89 7.39 -13.11 -4.38
C MET A 89 8.20 -11.93 -3.83
N VAL A 90 9.06 -12.18 -2.83
CA VAL A 90 10.02 -11.18 -2.32
C VAL A 90 10.98 -10.72 -3.43
N ARG A 91 11.46 -11.64 -4.27
CA ARG A 91 12.34 -11.32 -5.39
C ARG A 91 11.61 -10.51 -6.47
N SER A 92 10.43 -10.95 -6.87
CA SER A 92 9.58 -10.23 -7.84
C SER A 92 9.26 -8.82 -7.37
N LEU A 93 8.98 -8.65 -6.07
CA LEU A 93 8.75 -7.34 -5.46
C LEU A 93 10.02 -6.47 -5.49
N ALA A 94 11.18 -7.05 -5.18
CA ALA A 94 12.46 -6.33 -5.25
C ALA A 94 12.74 -5.84 -6.68
N GLU A 95 12.49 -6.67 -7.69
CA GLU A 95 12.63 -6.31 -9.10
C GLU A 95 11.68 -5.16 -9.47
N ALA A 96 10.41 -5.25 -9.10
CA ALA A 96 9.41 -4.19 -9.35
C ALA A 96 9.85 -2.83 -8.76
N ILE A 97 10.44 -2.83 -7.57
CA ILE A 97 10.94 -1.60 -6.94
C ILE A 97 12.13 -1.03 -7.71
N VAL A 98 13.11 -1.86 -8.07
CA VAL A 98 14.33 -1.41 -8.77
C VAL A 98 13.99 -0.83 -10.16
N PHE A 99 13.04 -1.41 -10.87
CA PHE A 99 12.70 -0.98 -12.23
C PHE A 99 11.92 0.33 -12.28
N ASP A 100 10.96 0.53 -11.37
CA ASP A 100 10.02 1.65 -11.46
C ASP A 100 10.36 2.81 -10.52
N ILE A 101 11.14 2.57 -9.46
CA ILE A 101 11.19 3.48 -8.32
C ILE A 101 12.66 3.72 -7.94
N VAL A 102 13.17 4.92 -8.25
CA VAL A 102 14.49 5.42 -7.81
C VAL A 102 14.46 5.75 -6.31
N ILE A 103 14.07 4.79 -5.47
CA ILE A 103 14.12 4.92 -4.02
C ILE A 103 15.29 4.09 -3.53
N ASP A 104 16.41 4.77 -3.35
CA ASP A 104 17.50 4.25 -2.56
C ASP A 104 17.06 4.26 -1.08
N ASN A 105 17.45 3.22 -0.31
CA ASN A 105 17.17 3.04 1.12
C ASN A 105 15.84 2.36 1.52
N TYR A 106 15.46 1.29 0.82
CA TYR A 106 14.43 0.37 1.32
C TYR A 106 15.01 -0.94 1.86
N THR A 107 14.22 -1.67 2.64
CA THR A 107 14.50 -3.04 3.06
C THR A 107 13.23 -3.86 2.91
N ILE A 108 13.33 -5.04 2.30
CA ILE A 108 12.23 -6.00 2.22
C ILE A 108 12.45 -7.09 3.26
N GLN A 109 11.42 -7.37 4.06
CA GLN A 109 11.43 -8.44 5.05
C GLN A 109 10.23 -9.34 4.83
N ARG A 110 10.44 -10.66 4.85
CA ARG A 110 9.37 -11.65 4.91
C ARG A 110 9.26 -12.24 6.31
N SER A 111 8.03 -12.39 6.81
CA SER A 111 7.73 -13.08 8.06
C SER A 111 6.45 -13.88 7.91
N GLY A 112 6.58 -15.19 7.68
CA GLY A 112 5.44 -16.06 7.39
C GLY A 112 4.75 -15.66 6.09
N ASN A 113 3.46 -15.36 6.18
CA ASN A 113 2.62 -14.90 5.07
C ASN A 113 2.67 -13.38 4.84
N LYS A 114 3.60 -12.67 5.49
CA LYS A 114 3.73 -11.21 5.37
C LYS A 114 5.02 -10.84 4.65
N ILE A 115 4.93 -9.90 3.71
CA ILE A 115 6.06 -9.25 3.04
C ILE A 115 5.96 -7.75 3.33
N SER A 116 6.96 -7.19 4.00
CA SER A 116 7.00 -5.78 4.37
C SER A 116 8.15 -5.07 3.68
N VAL A 117 7.86 -3.90 3.13
CA VAL A 117 8.83 -2.96 2.57
C VAL A 117 8.94 -1.78 3.51
N HIS A 118 10.14 -1.54 4.02
CA HIS A 118 10.45 -0.44 4.93
C HIS A 118 11.32 0.58 4.21
N TRP A 119 11.03 1.87 4.38
CA TRP A 119 11.85 2.97 3.89
C TRP A 119 12.46 3.74 5.06
N LYS A 120 13.72 4.16 4.89
CA LYS A 120 14.29 5.19 5.77
C LYS A 120 13.77 6.55 5.30
N LEU A 121 12.96 7.19 6.13
CA LEU A 121 12.54 8.59 5.96
C LEU A 121 13.70 9.54 6.29
#